data_AF-A0A928H3V0-F1
#
_entry.id   AF-A0A928H3V0-F1
#
_cell.length_a   1.000
_cell.length_b   1.000
_cell.length_c   1.000
_cell.angle_alpha   90.00
_cell.angle_beta   90.00
_cell.angle_gamma   90.00
#
_symmetry.space_group_name_H-M   'P 1'
#
loop_
_entity.id
_entity.type
_entity.pdbx_description
1 polymer ?
#
loop_
_entity_poly.entity_id
_entity_poly.type
_entity_poly.pdbx_seq_one_letter_code
_entity_poly.pdbx_strand_id
1 'polypeptide(L)'
;MYTLQQISSMQQQAQRLGLKYPACFSGTHPEKLGKIINGYGSGALPKWVRKLLDRIFKHYLTAAAIHDVRYSLSDGCESARVGADAEFAANLKMIWLARFKGTHFCNPLGWFEWWLLKIAIHAVRYGGRKIWQRIYWQNKHQGSNL
;
A
#
# COMPACT_ATOMS: atom_id res chain seq x y z
N MET A 1 4.64 -3.98 13.45
CA MET A 1 3.49 -3.13 13.80
C MET A 1 3.96 -1.68 13.75
N TYR A 2 3.20 -0.78 13.09
CA TYR A 2 3.59 0.63 12.94
C TYR A 2 3.21 1.44 14.18
N THR A 3 4.01 2.46 14.52
CA THR A 3 3.69 3.39 15.61
C THR A 3 2.62 4.39 15.21
N LEU A 4 1.93 4.99 16.19
CA LEU A 4 0.93 6.03 15.94
C LEU A 4 1.50 7.19 15.13
N GLN A 5 2.73 7.61 15.45
CA GLN A 5 3.44 8.66 14.73
C GLN A 5 3.70 8.30 13.26
N GLN A 6 4.03 7.03 12.97
CA GLN A 6 4.20 6.56 11.59
C GLN A 6 2.88 6.63 10.83
N ILE A 7 1.77 6.21 11.44
CA ILE A 7 0.45 6.24 10.81
C ILE A 7 -0.01 7.68 10.55
N SER A 8 0.14 8.59 11.52
CA SER A 8 -0.16 10.02 11.31
C SER A 8 0.72 10.62 10.21
N SER A 9 2.00 10.24 10.15
CA SER A 9 2.91 10.68 9.08
C SER A 9 2.44 10.19 7.70
N MET A 10 1.89 8.97 7.61
CA MET A 10 1.31 8.44 6.38
C MET A 10 0.06 9.23 5.97
N GLN A 11 -0.85 9.54 6.90
CA GLN A 11 -2.02 10.36 6.63
C GLN A 11 -1.65 11.75 6.11
N GLN A 12 -0.67 12.41 6.75
CA GLN A 12 -0.17 13.71 6.29
C GLN A 12 0.50 13.63 4.92
N GLN A 13 1.31 12.59 4.66
CA GLN A 13 1.91 12.39 3.35
C GLN A 13 0.85 12.18 2.26
N ALA A 14 -0.20 11.40 2.56
CA ALA A 14 -1.29 11.14 1.64
C ALA A 14 -2.01 12.43 1.22
N GLN A 15 -2.34 13.27 2.19
CA GLN A 15 -2.94 14.59 1.95
C GLN A 15 -2.01 15.50 1.15
N ARG A 16 -0.75 15.63 1.58
CA ARG A 16 0.24 16.53 0.93
C ARG A 16 0.49 16.16 -0.53
N LEU A 17 0.53 14.87 -0.86
CA LEU A 17 0.81 14.39 -2.21
C LEU A 17 -0.47 14.18 -3.05
N GLY A 18 -1.65 14.47 -2.50
CA GLY A 18 -2.93 14.25 -3.20
C GLY A 18 -3.17 12.78 -3.55
N LEU A 19 -2.71 11.84 -2.71
CA LEU A 19 -2.91 10.42 -2.94
C LEU A 19 -4.41 10.08 -2.93
N LYS A 20 -4.82 9.08 -3.70
CA LYS A 20 -6.18 8.55 -3.63
C LYS A 20 -6.28 7.58 -2.45
N TYR A 21 -7.25 7.75 -1.57
CA TYR A 21 -7.45 6.90 -0.40
C TYR A 21 -8.94 6.82 -0.03
N PRO A 22 -9.39 5.75 0.68
CA PRO A 22 -10.75 5.68 1.21
C PRO A 22 -10.94 6.72 2.33
N ALA A 23 -12.16 7.24 2.50
CA ALA A 23 -12.46 8.28 3.49
C ALA A 23 -12.06 7.90 4.93
N CYS A 24 -12.20 6.62 5.28
CA CYS A 24 -11.79 6.10 6.58
C CYS A 24 -10.28 6.15 6.81
N PHE A 25 -9.43 6.25 5.77
CA PHE A 25 -7.98 6.34 5.93
C PHE A 25 -7.54 7.61 6.66
N SER A 26 -8.17 8.75 6.38
CA SER A 26 -7.88 10.03 7.05
C SER A 26 -8.76 10.28 8.27
N GLY A 27 -9.96 9.70 8.32
CA GLY A 27 -10.92 9.92 9.42
C GLY A 27 -10.78 8.96 10.61
N THR A 28 -10.06 7.84 10.45
CA THR A 28 -9.92 6.84 11.52
C THR A 28 -8.73 7.14 12.42
N HIS A 29 -8.92 6.94 13.73
CA HIS A 29 -7.85 7.08 14.71
C HIS A 29 -6.67 6.13 14.40
N PRO A 30 -5.40 6.58 14.51
CA PRO A 30 -4.22 5.78 14.17
C PRO A 30 -4.16 4.39 14.82
N GLU A 31 -4.68 4.22 16.03
CA GLU A 31 -4.74 2.91 16.71
C GLU A 31 -5.58 1.87 15.97
N LYS A 32 -6.73 2.28 15.40
CA LYS A 32 -7.60 1.39 14.63
C LYS A 32 -6.96 1.05 13.29
N LEU A 33 -6.30 2.02 12.64
CA LEU A 33 -5.54 1.81 11.41
C LEU A 33 -4.35 0.86 11.62
N GLY A 34 -3.69 0.92 12.79
CA GLY A 34 -2.57 0.05 13.12
C GLY A 34 -2.92 -1.45 13.18
N LYS A 35 -4.20 -1.79 13.34
CA LYS A 35 -4.70 -3.18 13.28
C LYS A 35 -4.92 -3.67 11.84
N ILE A 36 -5.02 -2.75 10.89
CA ILE A 36 -5.31 -3.03 9.48
C ILE A 36 -4.02 -3.04 8.65
N ILE A 37 -3.12 -2.07 8.91
CA ILE A 37 -1.90 -1.87 8.14
C ILE A 37 -0.88 -2.96 8.53
N ASN A 38 -0.68 -3.92 7.63
CA ASN A 38 0.22 -5.06 7.82
C ASN A 38 1.61 -4.82 7.21
N GLY A 39 1.78 -3.78 6.41
CA GLY A 39 3.08 -3.39 5.86
C GLY A 39 3.58 -4.29 4.74
N TYR A 40 4.75 -3.95 4.19
CA TYR A 40 5.36 -4.71 3.10
C TYR A 40 6.11 -5.95 3.61
N GLY A 41 5.85 -7.09 2.98
CA GLY A 41 6.73 -8.25 3.03
C GLY A 41 6.05 -9.51 3.54
N SER A 42 5.82 -10.46 2.64
CA SER A 42 5.56 -11.83 3.08
C SER A 42 6.83 -12.42 3.72
N GLY A 43 6.63 -13.32 4.68
CA GLY A 43 7.69 -14.10 5.34
C GLY A 43 8.63 -14.83 4.36
N ALA A 44 8.21 -15.01 3.10
CA ALA A 44 8.82 -15.88 2.10
C ALA A 44 9.98 -15.27 1.29
N LEU A 45 10.33 -13.99 1.46
CA LEU A 45 11.41 -13.36 0.69
C LEU A 45 12.80 -13.52 1.35
N PRO A 46 13.89 -13.75 0.58
CA PRO A 46 15.25 -13.80 1.09
C PRO A 46 15.64 -12.53 1.87
N LYS A 47 16.46 -12.66 2.93
CA LYS A 47 16.81 -11.54 3.85
C LYS A 47 17.39 -10.31 3.14
N TRP A 48 18.24 -10.49 2.14
CA TRP A 48 18.86 -9.38 1.40
C TRP A 48 17.84 -8.65 0.52
N VAL A 49 16.90 -9.38 -0.09
CA VAL A 49 15.76 -8.83 -0.83
C VAL A 49 14.84 -8.08 0.13
N ARG A 50 14.49 -8.66 1.28
CA ARG A 50 13.68 -7.98 2.30
C ARG A 50 14.33 -6.67 2.74
N LYS A 51 15.62 -6.66 3.07
CA LYS A 51 16.35 -5.44 3.49
C LYS A 51 16.40 -4.36 2.40
N LEU A 52 16.56 -4.76 1.13
CA LEU A 52 16.53 -3.84 -0.01
C LEU A 52 15.12 -3.27 -0.22
N LEU A 53 14.10 -4.13 -0.16
CA LEU A 53 12.71 -3.73 -0.22
C LEU A 53 12.37 -2.81 0.94
N ASP A 54 12.70 -3.12 2.19
CA ASP A 54 12.47 -2.26 3.35
C ASP A 54 13.08 -0.85 3.14
N ARG A 55 14.29 -0.78 2.56
CA ARG A 55 14.97 0.50 2.30
C ARG A 55 14.28 1.33 1.23
N ILE A 56 13.66 0.70 0.24
CA ILE A 56 12.96 1.37 -0.87
C ILE A 56 11.51 1.67 -0.46
N PHE A 57 10.81 0.64 0.01
CA PHE A 57 9.43 0.68 0.48
C PHE A 57 9.21 1.55 1.71
N LYS A 58 10.24 1.91 2.49
CA LYS A 58 10.11 2.96 3.52
C LYS A 58 9.54 4.27 2.96
N HIS A 59 9.80 4.57 1.69
CA HIS A 59 9.29 5.78 1.03
C HIS A 59 7.86 5.61 0.51
N TYR A 60 7.41 4.37 0.35
CA TYR A 60 6.13 3.99 -0.25
C TYR A 60 5.14 3.42 0.78
N LEU A 61 5.49 3.45 2.07
CA LEU A 61 4.66 2.95 3.18
C LEU A 61 3.23 3.46 3.13
N THR A 62 3.06 4.74 2.82
CA THR A 62 1.73 5.37 2.72
C THR A 62 0.87 4.73 1.63
N ALA A 63 1.45 4.39 0.48
CA ALA A 63 0.69 3.71 -0.58
C ALA A 63 0.30 2.28 -0.17
N ALA A 64 1.18 1.55 0.51
CA ALA A 64 0.82 0.25 1.10
C ALA A 64 -0.29 0.38 2.13
N ALA A 65 -0.16 1.32 3.05
CA ALA A 65 -1.14 1.50 4.12
C ALA A 65 -2.54 1.80 3.56
N ILE A 66 -2.61 2.65 2.53
CA ILE A 66 -3.86 2.91 1.80
C ILE A 66 -4.39 1.63 1.16
N HIS A 67 -3.52 0.82 0.54
CA HIS A 67 -3.91 -0.43 -0.11
C HIS A 67 -4.38 -1.50 0.89
N ASP A 68 -3.70 -1.64 2.03
CA ASP A 68 -4.09 -2.51 3.14
C ASP A 68 -5.50 -2.14 3.65
N VAL A 69 -5.76 -0.83 3.84
CA VAL A 69 -7.09 -0.34 4.25
C VAL A 69 -8.14 -0.57 3.17
N ARG A 70 -7.77 -0.46 1.89
CA ARG A 70 -8.69 -0.79 0.80
C ARG A 70 -9.03 -2.29 0.79
N TYR A 71 -8.04 -3.15 1.04
CA TYR A 71 -8.24 -4.60 1.13
C TYR A 71 -9.03 -5.03 2.36
N SER A 72 -8.89 -4.34 3.50
CA SER A 72 -9.75 -4.61 4.67
C SER A 72 -11.23 -4.33 4.41
N LEU A 73 -11.53 -3.46 3.44
CA LEU A 73 -12.89 -3.13 2.99
C LEU A 73 -13.37 -3.99 1.83
N SER A 74 -12.73 -5.14 1.60
CA SER A 74 -13.07 -6.03 0.48
C SER A 74 -14.56 -6.40 0.47
N ASP A 75 -15.18 -6.19 -0.68
CA ASP A 75 -16.55 -6.59 -1.03
C ASP A 75 -16.60 -7.95 -1.76
N GLY A 76 -15.44 -8.60 -1.95
CA GLY A 76 -15.30 -9.84 -2.71
C GLY A 76 -15.39 -9.67 -4.23
N CYS A 77 -15.69 -8.48 -4.75
CA CYS A 77 -15.84 -8.21 -6.17
C CYS A 77 -14.49 -8.03 -6.87
N GLU A 78 -14.30 -8.69 -8.01
CA GLU A 78 -13.04 -8.64 -8.76
C GLU A 78 -12.80 -7.26 -9.39
N SER A 79 -13.84 -6.56 -9.84
CA SER A 79 -13.68 -5.21 -10.41
C SER A 79 -13.24 -4.19 -9.35
N ALA A 80 -13.77 -4.30 -8.12
CA ALA A 80 -13.36 -3.49 -6.99
C ALA A 80 -11.89 -3.76 -6.60
N ARG A 81 -11.47 -5.04 -6.60
CA ARG A 81 -10.07 -5.42 -6.40
C ARG A 81 -9.14 -4.81 -7.46
N VAL A 82 -9.52 -4.88 -8.74
CA VAL A 82 -8.75 -4.28 -9.83
C VAL A 82 -8.66 -2.76 -9.65
N GLY A 83 -9.74 -2.11 -9.22
CA GLY A 83 -9.75 -0.70 -8.86
C GLY A 83 -8.78 -0.36 -7.72
N ALA A 84 -8.76 -1.17 -6.65
CA ALA A 84 -7.84 -1.02 -5.53
C ALA A 84 -6.37 -1.16 -5.96
N ASP A 85 -6.06 -2.14 -6.81
CA ASP A 85 -4.69 -2.35 -7.31
C ASP A 85 -4.25 -1.25 -8.29
N ALA A 86 -5.18 -0.70 -9.08
CA ALA A 86 -4.91 0.43 -9.97
C ALA A 86 -4.64 1.71 -9.17
N GLU A 87 -5.41 1.96 -8.11
CA GLU A 87 -5.17 3.04 -7.16
C GLU A 87 -3.79 2.92 -6.50
N PHE A 88 -3.44 1.73 -6.03
CA PHE A 88 -2.14 1.48 -5.43
C PHE A 88 -0.99 1.80 -6.40
N ALA A 89 -1.08 1.32 -7.65
CA ALA A 89 -0.09 1.63 -8.68
C ALA A 89 0.00 3.14 -8.97
N ALA A 90 -1.13 3.86 -9.00
CA ALA A 90 -1.14 5.30 -9.18
C ALA A 90 -0.48 6.03 -8.01
N ASN A 91 -0.79 5.67 -6.77
CA ASN A 91 -0.19 6.26 -5.57
C ASN A 91 1.32 6.03 -5.52
N LEU A 92 1.78 4.82 -5.83
CA LEU A 92 3.22 4.51 -5.95
C LEU A 92 3.91 5.42 -6.96
N LYS A 93 3.29 5.62 -8.13
CA LYS A 93 3.82 6.52 -9.16
C LYS A 93 3.90 7.96 -8.68
N MET A 94 2.89 8.48 -7.98
CA MET A 94 2.91 9.86 -7.48
C MET A 94 3.99 10.08 -6.43
N ILE A 95 4.15 9.12 -5.50
CA ILE A 95 5.24 9.16 -4.51
C ILE A 95 6.61 9.12 -5.21
N TRP A 96 6.78 8.25 -6.20
CA TRP A 96 8.02 8.13 -6.96
C TRP A 96 8.35 9.43 -7.72
N LEU A 97 7.36 10.03 -8.41
CA LEU A 97 7.53 11.31 -9.10
C LEU A 97 7.91 12.44 -8.13
N ALA A 98 7.24 12.51 -6.97
CA ALA A 98 7.53 13.53 -5.95
C ALA A 98 8.95 13.38 -5.37
N ARG A 99 9.41 12.13 -5.20
CA ARG A 99 10.75 11.82 -4.69
C ARG A 99 11.85 12.25 -5.65
N PHE A 100 11.68 12.00 -6.94
CA PHE A 100 12.68 12.33 -7.95
C PHE A 100 12.46 13.69 -8.62
N LYS A 101 11.46 14.48 -8.20
CA LYS A 101 11.21 15.87 -8.64
C LYS A 101 11.36 16.10 -10.16
N GLY A 102 10.95 15.13 -10.96
CA GLY A 102 11.09 15.20 -12.43
C GLY A 102 12.48 14.84 -12.99
N THR A 103 13.55 14.71 -12.18
CA THR A 103 14.90 14.31 -12.64
C THR A 103 15.05 12.79 -12.82
N HIS A 104 13.96 12.04 -12.80
CA HIS A 104 13.99 10.58 -12.85
C HIS A 104 14.56 10.05 -14.17
N PHE A 105 14.41 10.79 -15.27
CA PHE A 105 14.91 10.37 -16.59
C PHE A 105 16.44 10.26 -16.63
N CYS A 106 17.17 11.07 -15.86
CA CYS A 106 18.63 11.01 -15.75
C CYS A 106 19.14 10.32 -14.46
N ASN A 107 18.27 9.77 -13.62
CA ASN A 107 18.66 9.21 -12.33
C ASN A 107 18.58 7.67 -12.34
N PRO A 108 19.70 6.94 -12.43
CA PRO A 108 19.70 5.47 -12.50
C PRO A 108 19.04 4.82 -11.28
N LEU A 109 19.12 5.46 -10.10
CA LEU A 109 18.40 5.00 -8.91
C LEU A 109 16.89 5.13 -9.07
N GLY A 110 16.42 6.20 -9.72
CA GLY A 110 15.00 6.40 -10.04
C GLY A 110 14.45 5.31 -10.97
N TRP A 111 15.21 4.94 -11.99
CA TRP A 111 14.87 3.83 -12.89
C TRP A 111 14.83 2.49 -12.16
N PHE A 112 15.83 2.20 -11.33
CA PHE A 112 15.89 0.97 -10.54
C PHE A 112 14.74 0.87 -9.52
N GLU A 113 14.45 1.96 -8.79
CA GLU A 113 13.30 2.01 -7.87
C GLU A 113 11.99 1.78 -8.64
N TRP A 114 11.80 2.41 -9.81
CA TRP A 114 10.60 2.21 -10.62
C TRP A 114 10.43 0.76 -11.10
N TRP A 115 11.52 0.11 -11.49
CA TRP A 115 11.51 -1.30 -11.86
C TRP A 115 11.06 -2.19 -10.69
N LEU A 116 11.58 -1.97 -9.48
CA LEU A 116 11.14 -2.69 -8.29
C LEU A 116 9.67 -2.44 -7.95
N LEU A 117 9.19 -1.21 -8.13
CA LEU A 117 7.77 -0.89 -7.94
C LEU A 117 6.89 -1.65 -8.93
N LYS A 118 7.30 -1.81 -10.19
CA LYS A 118 6.56 -2.64 -11.16
C LYS A 118 6.46 -4.09 -10.73
N ILE A 119 7.55 -4.66 -10.20
CA ILE A 119 7.54 -6.03 -9.66
C ILE A 119 6.51 -6.14 -8.53
N ALA A 120 6.51 -5.19 -7.59
CA ALA A 120 5.55 -5.20 -6.49
C ALA A 120 4.10 -5.05 -6.97
N ILE A 121 3.83 -4.17 -7.94
CA ILE A 121 2.51 -4.02 -8.56
C ILE A 121 2.06 -5.33 -9.20
N HIS A 122 2.96 -6.01 -9.93
CA HIS A 122 2.64 -7.29 -10.55
C HIS A 122 2.38 -8.38 -9.52
N ALA A 123 3.19 -8.45 -8.45
CA ALA A 123 3.01 -9.41 -7.36
C ALA A 123 1.66 -9.25 -6.65
N VAL A 124 1.26 -7.99 -6.37
CA VAL A 124 -0.05 -7.69 -5.79
C VAL A 124 -1.18 -8.11 -6.73
N ARG A 125 -1.08 -7.80 -8.03
CA ARG A 125 -2.11 -8.19 -9.02
C ARG A 125 -2.27 -9.69 -9.16
N TYR A 126 -1.15 -10.43 -9.11
CA TYR A 126 -1.16 -11.89 -9.22
C TYR A 126 -1.68 -12.57 -7.94
N GLY A 127 -1.22 -12.14 -6.77
CA GLY A 127 -1.58 -12.73 -5.48
C GLY A 127 -2.86 -12.19 -4.85
N GLY A 128 -3.33 -11.02 -5.30
CA GLY A 128 -4.37 -10.24 -4.63
C GLY A 128 -5.73 -10.90 -4.58
N ARG A 129 -6.11 -11.68 -5.60
CA ARG A 129 -7.44 -12.31 -5.67
C ARG A 129 -7.75 -13.22 -4.47
N LYS A 130 -6.80 -14.09 -4.10
CA LYS A 130 -6.97 -14.99 -2.95
C LYS A 130 -7.06 -14.23 -1.63
N ILE A 131 -6.29 -13.14 -1.49
CA ILE A 131 -6.30 -12.30 -0.30
C ILE A 131 -7.62 -11.53 -0.22
N TRP A 132 -8.06 -10.89 -1.30
CA TRP A 132 -9.32 -10.16 -1.41
C TRP A 132 -10.51 -11.03 -1.00
N GLN A 133 -10.63 -12.23 -1.60
CA GLN A 133 -11.68 -13.17 -1.23
C GLN A 133 -11.60 -13.62 0.22
N ARG A 134 -10.40 -13.91 0.74
CA ARG A 134 -10.21 -14.30 2.15
C ARG A 134 -10.70 -13.21 3.10
N ILE A 135 -10.32 -11.96 2.87
CA ILE A 135 -10.73 -10.84 3.72
C ILE A 135 -12.25 -10.63 3.65
N TYR A 136 -12.85 -10.70 2.45
CA TYR A 136 -14.31 -10.64 2.30
C TYR A 136 -15.02 -11.70 3.16
N TRP A 137 -14.57 -12.96 3.10
CA TRP A 137 -15.17 -14.03 3.90
C TRP A 137 -14.97 -13.80 5.40
N GLN A 138 -13.80 -13.33 5.82
CA GLN A 138 -13.54 -12.97 7.22
C GLN A 138 -14.51 -11.88 7.70
N ASN A 139 -14.71 -10.81 6.92
CA ASN A 139 -15.63 -9.72 7.23
C ASN A 139 -17.09 -10.20 7.32
N LYS A 140 -17.50 -11.10 6.42
CA LYS A 140 -18.86 -11.65 6.39
C LYS A 140 -19.18 -12.52 7.61
N HIS A 141 -18.21 -13.28 8.11
CA HIS A 141 -18.39 -14.19 9.24
C HIS A 141 -18.19 -13.53 10.61
N GLN A 142 -17.54 -12.37 10.68
CA GLN A 142 -17.27 -11.67 11.94
C GLN A 142 -18.33 -10.63 12.34
N GLY A 143 -19.33 -10.34 11.49
CA GLY A 143 -20.32 -9.30 11.77
C GLY A 143 -19.67 -7.92 11.82
N SER A 144 -19.56 -7.25 10.67
CA SER A 144 -18.89 -5.96 10.46
C SER A 144 -19.05 -4.95 11.61
N ASN A 145 -18.04 -4.82 12.47
CA ASN A 145 -17.86 -3.75 13.46
C ASN A 145 -16.87 -2.69 12.95
N LEU A 146 -17.15 -2.11 11.78
CA LEU A 146 -16.52 -0.88 11.32
C LEU A 146 -17.57 0.23 11.24
#